data_AF-A0A7S3F190-F1
#
_entry.id   AF-A0A7S3F190-F1
#
_cell.length_a   1.000
_cell.length_b   1.000
_cell.length_c   1.000
_cell.angle_alpha   90.00
_cell.angle_beta   90.00
_cell.angle_gamma   90.00
#
_symmetry.space_group_name_H-M   'P 1'
#
loop_
_entity.id
_entity.type
_entity.pdbx_description
1 polymer ?
#
loop_
_entity_poly.entity_id
_entity_poly.type
_entity_poly.pdbx_seq_one_letter_code
_entity_poly.pdbx_strand_id
1 'polypeptide(L)'
;QESVTLEGFELSTELRSQAEQESGLGPRTLPATAASAVLLGEHVYSSRACANKPSVGCARLRWSHAPAQVVSVLAAKLRTRLKPWPSAQGDGYDIGMVSFGEVSANSMLAGAKSSNTAWTWVKRLGGAFLIWVGWGLVLGPASYIASWVPLLGKLVGCLLGVVAFLVALTHSLTVIAIAWFAHRPMMSLTLLAIAAGISFTGYSSLRSSRGASYKGI
;
A
#
# COMPACT_ATOMS: atom_id res chain seq x y z
N GLN A 1 -8.82 -7.49 -31.72
CA GLN A 1 -8.99 -6.63 -30.54
C GLN A 1 -10.46 -6.29 -30.46
N GLU A 2 -11.16 -6.87 -29.48
CA GLU A 2 -12.62 -6.74 -29.36
C GLU A 2 -12.92 -5.48 -28.52
N SER A 3 -13.64 -4.52 -29.09
CA SER A 3 -14.00 -3.27 -28.40
C SER A 3 -15.09 -3.55 -27.36
N VAL A 4 -14.81 -3.33 -26.08
CA VAL A 4 -15.82 -3.46 -25.02
C VAL A 4 -16.59 -2.16 -24.93
N THR A 5 -17.91 -2.23 -25.18
CA THR A 5 -18.80 -1.07 -25.15
C THR A 5 -19.75 -1.13 -23.96
N LEU A 6 -19.93 0.01 -23.29
CA LEU A 6 -21.00 0.22 -22.32
C LEU A 6 -21.96 1.25 -22.87
N GLU A 7 -23.24 0.90 -23.05
CA GLU A 7 -24.28 1.81 -23.54
C GLU A 7 -23.87 2.55 -24.85
N GLY A 8 -23.13 1.87 -25.73
CA GLY A 8 -22.63 2.44 -26.99
C GLY A 8 -21.34 3.27 -26.88
N PHE A 9 -20.73 3.39 -25.70
CA PHE A 9 -19.43 4.03 -25.50
C PHE A 9 -18.31 3.00 -25.38
N GLU A 10 -17.23 3.19 -26.12
CA GLU A 10 -16.05 2.32 -26.01
C GLU A 10 -15.21 2.69 -24.77
N LEU A 11 -14.90 1.67 -23.97
CA LEU A 11 -14.01 1.78 -22.82
C LEU A 11 -12.54 1.84 -23.26
N SER A 12 -11.78 2.72 -22.62
CA SER A 12 -10.31 2.71 -22.67
C SER A 12 -9.71 1.41 -22.10
N THR A 13 -8.48 1.11 -22.48
CA THR A 13 -7.73 -0.08 -22.04
C THR A 13 -7.63 -0.19 -20.53
N GLU A 14 -7.47 0.94 -19.85
CA GLU A 14 -7.34 1.00 -18.39
C GLU A 14 -8.64 0.62 -17.71
N LEU A 15 -9.77 1.18 -18.14
CA LEU A 15 -11.10 0.88 -17.57
C LEU A 15 -11.52 -0.55 -17.89
N ARG A 16 -11.18 -1.04 -19.09
CA ARG A 16 -11.41 -2.42 -19.48
C ARG A 16 -10.69 -3.39 -18.53
N SER A 17 -9.42 -3.15 -18.24
CA SER A 17 -8.65 -4.02 -17.33
C SER A 17 -9.24 -4.11 -15.92
N GLN A 18 -9.96 -3.07 -15.47
CA GLN A 18 -10.64 -3.06 -14.18
C GLN A 18 -12.00 -3.76 -14.22
N ALA A 19 -12.68 -3.71 -15.37
CA ALA A 19 -13.98 -4.37 -15.58
C ALA A 19 -13.84 -5.87 -15.86
N GLU A 20 -12.68 -6.31 -16.34
CA GLU A 20 -12.36 -7.71 -16.63
C GLU A 20 -12.13 -8.49 -15.32
N GLN A 21 -13.22 -8.85 -14.66
CA GLN A 21 -13.20 -9.97 -13.73
C GLN A 21 -13.16 -11.26 -14.56
N GLU A 22 -11.97 -11.69 -14.96
CA GLU A 22 -11.79 -12.95 -15.66
C GLU A 22 -12.22 -14.10 -14.77
N SER A 23 -13.40 -14.63 -15.03
CA SER A 23 -13.79 -15.94 -14.52
C SER A 23 -13.16 -17.01 -15.41
N GLY A 24 -12.39 -17.92 -14.81
CA GLY A 24 -11.81 -19.04 -15.51
C GLY A 24 -12.92 -19.97 -16.02
N LEU A 25 -13.05 -20.06 -17.34
CA LEU A 25 -13.98 -20.98 -18.01
C LEU A 25 -13.19 -22.06 -18.74
N GLY A 26 -12.35 -22.77 -17.99
CA GLY A 26 -11.67 -23.95 -18.51
C GLY A 26 -12.66 -25.11 -18.72
N PRO A 27 -12.45 -25.97 -19.74
CA PRO A 27 -13.20 -27.22 -19.85
C PRO A 27 -12.97 -28.04 -18.57
N ARG A 28 -14.06 -28.40 -17.87
CA ARG A 28 -13.98 -29.25 -16.66
C ARG A 28 -13.60 -30.69 -17.01
N THR A 29 -13.82 -31.09 -18.25
CA THR A 29 -13.50 -32.40 -18.79
C THR A 29 -12.97 -32.24 -20.22
N LEU A 30 -12.00 -33.06 -20.59
CA LEU A 30 -11.50 -33.13 -21.95
C LEU A 30 -12.30 -34.17 -22.74
N PRO A 31 -12.64 -33.90 -24.02
CA PRO A 31 -13.28 -34.90 -24.87
C PRO A 31 -12.35 -36.09 -25.08
N ALA A 32 -12.91 -37.29 -25.24
CA ALA A 32 -12.14 -38.52 -25.45
C ALA A 32 -11.22 -38.49 -26.68
N THR A 33 -11.49 -37.58 -27.63
CA THR A 33 -10.68 -37.32 -28.82
C THR A 33 -9.36 -36.60 -28.52
N ALA A 34 -9.22 -35.98 -27.34
CA ALA A 34 -8.02 -35.26 -26.93
C ALA A 34 -7.03 -36.18 -26.18
N ALA A 35 -6.63 -37.29 -26.82
CA ALA A 35 -5.90 -38.39 -26.19
C ALA A 35 -4.55 -38.01 -25.56
N SER A 36 -3.85 -37.01 -26.10
CA SER A 36 -2.59 -36.53 -25.53
C SER A 36 -2.78 -35.37 -24.56
N ALA A 37 -3.89 -34.62 -24.65
CA ALA A 37 -4.05 -33.39 -23.90
C ALA A 37 -4.29 -33.66 -22.40
N VAL A 38 -3.79 -32.77 -21.55
CA VAL A 38 -3.92 -32.90 -20.10
C VAL A 38 -4.47 -31.61 -19.53
N LEU A 39 -5.56 -31.72 -18.77
CA LEU A 39 -6.11 -30.63 -17.98
C LEU A 39 -5.42 -30.61 -16.61
N LEU A 40 -4.81 -29.47 -16.25
CA LEU A 40 -4.25 -29.21 -14.93
C LEU A 40 -4.67 -27.83 -14.47
N GLY A 41 -5.52 -27.79 -13.43
CA GLY A 41 -6.18 -26.55 -12.99
C GLY A 41 -7.06 -25.98 -14.11
N GLU A 42 -6.89 -24.70 -14.41
CA GLU A 42 -7.62 -24.00 -15.50
C GLU A 42 -6.96 -24.11 -16.88
N HIS A 43 -5.86 -24.86 -16.99
CA HIS A 43 -5.05 -24.90 -18.21
C HIS A 43 -5.12 -26.28 -18.87
N VAL A 44 -5.27 -26.28 -20.19
CA VAL A 44 -5.14 -27.48 -21.02
C VAL A 44 -3.78 -27.46 -21.70
N TYR A 45 -3.00 -28.51 -21.47
CA TYR A 45 -1.69 -28.73 -22.07
C TYR A 45 -1.80 -29.73 -23.21
N SER A 46 -0.99 -29.57 -24.26
CA SER A 46 -0.97 -30.51 -25.40
C SER A 46 -0.51 -31.92 -25.02
N SER A 47 0.30 -32.07 -23.96
CA SER A 47 0.76 -33.35 -23.41
C SER A 47 1.12 -33.30 -21.91
N ARG A 48 1.20 -34.47 -21.26
CA ARG A 48 1.69 -34.58 -19.87
C ARG A 48 3.17 -34.18 -19.74
N ALA A 49 3.98 -34.44 -20.77
CA ALA A 49 5.36 -33.99 -20.82
C ALA A 49 5.43 -32.45 -20.86
N CYS A 50 4.57 -31.81 -21.64
CA CYS A 50 4.47 -30.35 -21.74
C CYS A 50 3.97 -29.68 -20.46
N ALA A 51 3.10 -30.35 -19.70
CA ALA A 51 2.69 -29.91 -18.37
C ALA A 51 3.85 -29.90 -17.36
N ASN A 52 4.68 -30.95 -17.36
CA ASN A 52 5.76 -31.11 -16.40
C ASN A 52 7.03 -30.34 -16.80
N LYS A 53 7.29 -30.22 -18.10
CA LYS A 53 8.49 -29.59 -18.66
C LYS A 53 8.14 -28.80 -19.94
N PRO A 54 7.90 -27.49 -19.85
CA PRO A 54 7.58 -26.68 -21.02
C PRO A 54 8.77 -26.64 -21.99
N SER A 55 8.52 -26.95 -23.25
CA SER A 55 9.51 -26.96 -24.33
C SER A 55 8.90 -26.43 -25.63
N VAL A 56 9.73 -26.08 -26.61
CA VAL A 56 9.26 -25.59 -27.92
C VAL A 56 8.41 -26.68 -28.59
N GLY A 57 7.17 -26.33 -28.97
CA GLY A 57 6.17 -27.28 -29.47
C GLY A 57 5.08 -27.65 -28.46
N CYS A 58 5.23 -27.25 -27.19
CA CYS A 58 4.18 -27.37 -26.18
C CYS A 58 3.14 -26.26 -26.32
N ALA A 59 1.86 -26.63 -26.42
CA ALA A 59 0.76 -25.68 -26.39
C ALA A 59 0.09 -25.70 -25.02
N ARG A 60 -0.26 -24.51 -24.53
CA ARG A 60 -1.04 -24.30 -23.30
C ARG A 60 -2.20 -23.38 -23.61
N LEU A 61 -3.42 -23.83 -23.34
CA LEU A 61 -4.65 -23.09 -23.57
C LEU A 61 -5.30 -22.76 -22.22
N ARG A 62 -5.80 -21.54 -22.09
CA ARG A 62 -6.66 -21.08 -20.99
C ARG A 62 -7.80 -20.30 -21.63
N TRP A 63 -9.00 -20.51 -21.10
CA TRP A 63 -10.19 -19.79 -21.50
C TRP A 63 -10.63 -18.90 -20.36
N SER A 64 -10.90 -17.65 -20.68
CA SER A 64 -11.54 -16.68 -19.81
C SER A 64 -12.77 -16.14 -20.50
N HIS A 65 -13.76 -15.76 -19.70
CA HIS A 65 -14.92 -15.03 -20.19
C HIS A 65 -15.36 -14.05 -19.10
N ALA A 66 -15.79 -12.87 -19.55
CA ALA A 66 -16.35 -11.83 -18.72
C ALA A 66 -17.88 -11.90 -18.81
N PRO A 67 -18.59 -12.40 -17.79
CA PRO A 67 -20.05 -12.42 -17.81
C PRO A 67 -20.62 -11.01 -17.92
N ALA A 68 -21.73 -10.87 -18.65
CA ALA A 68 -22.50 -9.64 -18.66
C ALA A 68 -22.98 -9.35 -17.23
N GLN A 69 -22.53 -8.23 -16.68
CA GLN A 69 -22.81 -7.83 -15.31
C GLN A 69 -23.04 -6.33 -15.25
N VAL A 70 -23.86 -5.91 -14.29
CA VAL A 70 -24.12 -4.50 -14.05
C VAL A 70 -22.84 -3.88 -13.48
N VAL A 71 -22.33 -2.84 -14.14
CA VAL A 71 -21.15 -2.09 -13.72
C VAL A 71 -21.45 -0.60 -13.71
N SER A 72 -20.89 0.09 -12.74
CA SER A 72 -20.92 1.55 -12.62
C SER A 72 -19.53 2.09 -12.94
N VAL A 73 -19.45 3.03 -13.88
CA VAL A 73 -18.16 3.56 -14.37
C VAL A 73 -18.08 5.05 -14.08
N LEU A 74 -16.95 5.46 -13.48
CA LEU A 74 -16.60 6.86 -13.29
C LEU A 74 -15.43 7.20 -14.22
N ALA A 75 -15.71 8.01 -15.25
CA ALA A 75 -14.75 8.36 -16.30
C ALA A 75 -15.12 9.69 -16.98
N ALA A 76 -14.14 10.29 -17.68
CA ALA A 76 -14.38 11.40 -18.58
C ALA A 76 -15.05 10.92 -19.87
N LYS A 77 -16.15 11.59 -20.26
CA LYS A 77 -16.82 11.35 -21.55
C LYS A 77 -16.15 12.20 -22.64
N LEU A 78 -15.56 11.55 -23.63
CA LEU A 78 -15.01 12.19 -24.82
C LEU A 78 -15.65 11.61 -26.08
N ARG A 79 -16.62 12.34 -26.66
CA ARG A 79 -17.40 11.89 -27.82
C ARG A 79 -18.01 10.50 -27.59
N THR A 80 -17.43 9.45 -28.18
CA THR A 80 -17.84 8.04 -28.14
C THR A 80 -16.93 7.17 -27.27
N ARG A 81 -16.07 7.78 -26.44
CA ARG A 81 -15.07 7.10 -25.61
C ARG A 81 -15.22 7.50 -24.14
N LEU A 82 -15.00 6.53 -23.25
CA LEU A 82 -14.82 6.75 -21.82
C LEU A 82 -13.34 6.56 -21.47
N LYS A 83 -12.71 7.63 -20.98
CA LYS A 83 -11.30 7.63 -20.57
C LYS A 83 -11.14 8.10 -19.12
N PRO A 84 -10.08 7.71 -18.41
CA PRO A 84 -9.74 8.31 -17.13
C PRO A 84 -9.70 9.84 -17.24
N TRP A 85 -10.25 10.51 -16.24
CA TRP A 85 -10.24 11.97 -16.14
C TRP A 85 -8.88 12.45 -15.62
N PRO A 86 -8.16 13.33 -16.35
CA PRO A 86 -6.88 13.83 -15.86
C PRO A 86 -7.10 14.74 -14.66
N SER A 87 -6.46 14.42 -13.53
CA SER A 87 -6.55 15.27 -12.35
C SER A 87 -5.54 16.42 -12.40
N ALA A 88 -5.79 17.47 -11.63
CA ALA A 88 -4.88 18.61 -11.52
C ALA A 88 -3.53 18.25 -10.86
N GLN A 89 -3.38 17.04 -10.31
CA GLN A 89 -2.13 16.55 -9.75
C GLN A 89 -1.11 16.11 -10.82
N GLY A 90 -1.55 15.89 -12.07
CA GLY A 90 -0.69 15.47 -13.18
C GLY A 90 -0.74 13.97 -13.46
N ASP A 91 0.17 13.52 -14.32
CA ASP A 91 0.19 12.15 -14.85
C ASP A 91 0.27 11.10 -13.73
N GLY A 92 -0.53 10.03 -13.86
CA GLY A 92 -0.61 8.95 -12.87
C GLY A 92 -1.62 9.20 -11.74
N TYR A 93 -2.24 10.37 -11.68
CA TYR A 93 -3.37 10.67 -10.77
C TYR A 93 -4.70 10.75 -11.50
N ASP A 94 -4.82 10.07 -12.64
CA ASP A 94 -6.05 10.06 -13.43
C ASP A 94 -7.17 9.35 -12.68
N ILE A 95 -8.37 9.93 -12.75
CA ILE A 95 -9.57 9.43 -12.08
C ILE A 95 -10.36 8.61 -13.10
N GLY A 96 -10.18 7.30 -13.05
CA GLY A 96 -10.95 6.34 -13.84
C GLY A 96 -11.15 5.07 -13.02
N MET A 97 -12.40 4.75 -12.70
CA MET A 97 -12.70 3.56 -11.90
C MET A 97 -13.96 2.84 -12.38
N VAL A 98 -13.93 1.52 -12.32
CA VAL A 98 -15.07 0.64 -12.54
C VAL A 98 -15.44 -0.01 -11.22
N SER A 99 -16.74 0.02 -10.87
CA SER A 99 -17.30 -0.69 -9.72
C SER A 99 -18.35 -1.68 -10.20
N PHE A 100 -18.34 -2.88 -9.64
CA PHE A 100 -19.40 -3.86 -9.88
C PHE A 100 -20.68 -3.47 -9.14
N GLY A 101 -21.83 -3.72 -9.77
CA GLY A 101 -23.16 -3.37 -9.28
C GLY A 101 -23.61 -1.95 -9.64
N GLU A 102 -24.84 -1.62 -9.23
CA GLU A 102 -25.41 -0.28 -9.35
C GLU A 102 -24.95 0.57 -8.16
N VAL A 103 -23.94 1.41 -8.40
CA VAL A 103 -23.30 2.22 -7.37
C VAL A 103 -23.33 3.68 -7.81
N SER A 104 -23.84 4.55 -6.94
CA SER A 104 -23.88 5.98 -7.24
C SER A 104 -22.47 6.57 -7.33
N ALA A 105 -22.30 7.61 -8.15
CA ALA A 105 -21.03 8.32 -8.29
C ALA A 105 -20.47 8.83 -6.94
N ASN A 106 -21.37 9.30 -6.06
CA ASN A 106 -21.00 9.75 -4.72
C ASN A 106 -20.41 8.61 -3.87
N SER A 107 -20.99 7.40 -3.96
CA SER A 107 -20.49 6.21 -3.27
C SER A 107 -19.11 5.80 -3.80
N MET A 108 -18.93 5.77 -5.12
CA MET A 108 -17.63 5.44 -5.75
C MET A 108 -16.52 6.40 -5.30
N LEU A 109 -16.79 7.71 -5.32
CA LEU A 109 -15.84 8.73 -4.86
C LEU A 109 -15.57 8.66 -3.35
N ALA A 110 -16.59 8.43 -2.53
CA ALA A 110 -16.44 8.27 -1.09
C ALA A 110 -15.60 7.04 -0.74
N GLY A 111 -15.82 5.92 -1.44
CA GLY A 111 -15.03 4.70 -1.31
C GLY A 111 -13.57 4.92 -1.66
N ALA A 112 -13.28 5.57 -2.80
CA ALA A 112 -11.92 5.90 -3.21
C ALA A 112 -11.21 6.82 -2.19
N LYS A 113 -11.90 7.84 -1.69
CA LYS A 113 -11.37 8.74 -0.65
C LYS A 113 -11.07 8.01 0.66
N SER A 114 -11.97 7.13 1.09
CA SER A 114 -11.82 6.31 2.29
C SER A 114 -10.62 5.37 2.17
N SER A 115 -10.52 4.64 1.06
CA SER A 115 -9.39 3.74 0.76
C SER A 115 -8.06 4.47 0.77
N ASN A 116 -7.97 5.63 0.10
CA ASN A 116 -6.76 6.46 0.10
C ASN A 116 -6.38 6.95 1.50
N THR A 117 -7.39 7.28 2.32
CA THR A 117 -7.18 7.69 3.71
C THR A 117 -6.65 6.51 4.53
N ALA A 118 -7.26 5.33 4.42
CA ALA A 118 -6.84 4.11 5.12
C ALA A 118 -5.39 3.75 4.76
N TRP A 119 -5.05 3.67 3.47
CA TRP A 119 -3.70 3.39 3.00
C TRP A 119 -2.66 4.40 3.48
N THR A 120 -3.04 5.68 3.56
CA THR A 120 -2.17 6.72 4.12
C THR A 120 -1.85 6.43 5.58
N TRP A 121 -2.86 6.11 6.39
CA TRP A 121 -2.65 5.80 7.81
C TRP A 121 -1.89 4.50 8.02
N VAL A 122 -2.16 3.46 7.23
CA VAL A 122 -1.41 2.19 7.26
C VAL A 122 0.07 2.44 7.02
N LYS A 123 0.42 3.19 5.96
CA LYS A 123 1.83 3.52 5.65
C LYS A 123 2.48 4.33 6.77
N ARG A 124 1.76 5.27 7.38
CA ARG A 124 2.27 6.12 8.46
C ARG A 124 2.48 5.35 9.77
N LEU A 125 1.47 4.60 10.22
CA LEU A 125 1.55 3.82 11.45
C LEU A 125 2.55 2.67 11.30
N GLY A 126 2.56 2.00 10.15
CA GLY A 126 3.55 0.99 9.82
C GLY A 126 4.97 1.56 9.79
N GLY A 127 5.18 2.71 9.14
CA GLY A 127 6.46 3.40 9.14
C GLY A 127 6.92 3.84 10.53
N ALA A 128 6.02 4.40 11.34
CA ALA A 128 6.32 4.81 12.71
C ALA A 128 6.71 3.62 13.59
N PHE A 129 6.01 2.50 13.45
CA PHE A 129 6.35 1.25 14.12
C PHE A 129 7.73 0.73 13.72
N LEU A 130 8.05 0.74 12.42
CA LEU A 130 9.37 0.33 11.93
C LEU A 130 10.50 1.22 12.46
N ILE A 131 10.29 2.54 12.52
CA ILE A 131 11.26 3.48 13.10
C ILE A 131 11.46 3.20 14.60
N TRP A 132 10.37 2.91 15.33
CA TRP A 132 10.45 2.58 16.76
C TRP A 132 11.24 1.29 17.00
N VAL A 133 10.97 0.24 16.23
CA VAL A 133 11.75 -1.01 16.27
C VAL A 133 13.21 -0.74 15.91
N GLY A 134 13.47 0.07 14.89
CA GLY A 134 14.82 0.46 14.48
C GLY A 134 15.61 1.13 15.61
N TRP A 135 15.01 2.09 16.32
CA TRP A 135 15.64 2.69 17.50
C TRP A 135 15.84 1.71 18.66
N GLY A 136 14.90 0.79 18.86
CA GLY A 136 15.06 -0.30 19.82
C GLY A 136 16.27 -1.20 19.51
N LEU A 137 16.49 -1.52 18.24
CA LEU A 137 17.66 -2.29 17.79
C LEU A 137 18.96 -1.50 17.97
N VAL A 138 18.97 -0.20 17.67
CA VAL A 138 20.14 0.67 17.87
C VAL A 138 20.52 0.79 19.35
N LEU A 139 19.54 0.87 20.25
CA LEU A 139 19.75 0.98 21.70
C LEU A 139 19.94 -0.40 22.39
N GLY A 140 19.70 -1.50 21.68
CA GLY A 140 19.83 -2.87 22.19
C GLY A 140 21.18 -3.18 22.84
N PRO A 141 22.33 -2.86 22.21
CA PRO A 141 23.65 -3.09 22.82
C PRO A 141 23.84 -2.37 24.16
N ALA A 142 23.27 -1.16 24.33
CA ALA A 142 23.34 -0.43 25.59
C ALA A 142 22.55 -1.15 26.70
N SER A 143 21.39 -1.72 26.36
CA SER A 143 20.60 -2.53 27.31
C SER A 143 21.31 -3.83 27.71
N TYR A 144 22.07 -4.43 26.79
CA TYR A 144 22.83 -5.66 27.08
C TYR A 144 23.93 -5.40 28.12
N ILE A 145 24.64 -4.27 28.03
CA ILE A 145 25.69 -3.91 29.00
C ILE A 145 25.09 -3.67 30.40
N ALA A 146 23.90 -3.09 30.49
CA ALA A 146 23.22 -2.87 31.77
C ALA A 146 22.68 -4.17 32.41
N SER A 147 22.58 -5.26 31.64
CA SER A 147 22.01 -6.53 32.12
C SER A 147 22.90 -7.29 33.11
N TRP A 148 24.18 -6.92 33.21
CA TRP A 148 25.15 -7.54 34.11
C TRP A 148 24.87 -7.28 35.59
N VAL A 149 24.00 -6.30 35.91
CA VAL A 149 23.53 -6.06 37.27
C VAL A 149 22.06 -6.45 37.40
N PRO A 150 21.73 -7.48 38.21
CA PRO A 150 20.35 -7.89 38.47
C PRO A 150 19.54 -6.70 39.00
N LEU A 151 18.30 -6.51 38.52
CA LEU A 151 17.41 -5.34 38.71
C LEU A 151 17.68 -4.13 37.79
N LEU A 152 18.93 -3.69 37.64
CA LEU A 152 19.28 -2.54 36.80
C LEU A 152 19.02 -2.81 35.30
N GLY A 153 19.26 -4.03 34.82
CA GLY A 153 19.02 -4.39 33.42
C GLY A 153 17.57 -4.19 32.97
N LYS A 154 16.58 -4.56 33.79
CA LYS A 154 15.14 -4.40 33.46
C LYS A 154 14.71 -2.94 33.47
N LEU A 155 15.21 -2.16 34.45
CA LEU A 155 14.92 -0.73 34.55
C LEU A 155 15.51 0.04 33.38
N VAL A 156 16.78 -0.21 33.04
CA VAL A 156 17.47 0.44 31.93
C VAL A 156 16.84 0.05 30.60
N GLY A 157 16.47 -1.22 30.40
CA GLY A 157 15.74 -1.64 29.20
C GLY A 157 14.40 -0.91 29.02
N CYS A 158 13.64 -0.75 30.11
CA CYS A 158 12.38 0.02 30.10
C CYS A 158 12.62 1.51 29.75
N LEU A 159 13.61 2.15 30.40
CA LEU A 159 13.97 3.55 30.14
C LEU A 159 14.44 3.75 28.69
N LEU A 160 15.30 2.87 28.18
CA LEU A 160 15.75 2.91 26.79
C LEU A 160 14.59 2.70 25.82
N GLY A 161 13.61 1.85 26.15
CA GLY A 161 12.40 1.68 25.35
C GLY A 161 11.54 2.95 25.27
N VAL A 162 11.38 3.67 26.38
CA VAL A 162 10.66 4.96 26.42
C VAL A 162 11.43 6.02 25.62
N VAL A 163 12.75 6.09 25.76
CA VAL A 163 13.59 7.01 24.97
C VAL A 163 13.48 6.68 23.47
N ALA A 164 13.58 5.39 23.10
CA ALA A 164 13.41 4.92 21.73
C ALA A 164 12.07 5.37 21.15
N PHE A 165 11.00 5.25 21.93
CA PHE A 165 9.66 5.66 21.52
C PHE A 165 9.56 7.18 21.26
N LEU A 166 10.09 8.02 22.16
CA LEU A 166 10.04 9.48 22.00
C LEU A 166 10.86 9.96 20.79
N VAL A 167 12.03 9.38 20.58
CA VAL A 167 12.87 9.68 19.41
C VAL A 167 12.18 9.20 18.13
N ALA A 168 11.63 7.99 18.13
CA ALA A 168 10.89 7.45 17.00
C ALA A 168 9.65 8.28 16.67
N LEU A 169 8.90 8.75 17.67
CA LEU A 169 7.74 9.62 17.49
C LEU A 169 8.14 10.93 16.81
N THR A 170 9.18 11.58 17.30
CA THR A 170 9.71 12.83 16.74
C THR A 170 10.16 12.65 15.29
N HIS A 171 10.90 11.57 15.02
CA HIS A 171 11.36 11.23 13.68
C HIS A 171 10.19 10.94 12.73
N SER A 172 9.20 10.17 13.20
CA SER A 172 8.00 9.83 12.42
C SER A 172 7.17 11.07 12.08
N LEU A 173 6.97 11.98 13.03
CA LEU A 173 6.28 13.26 12.78
C LEU A 173 7.01 14.11 11.75
N THR A 174 8.35 14.13 11.79
CA THR A 174 9.19 14.85 10.83
C THR A 174 9.03 14.29 9.42
N VAL A 175 9.12 12.96 9.26
CA VAL A 175 8.91 12.29 7.97
C VAL A 175 7.49 12.54 7.44
N ILE A 176 6.48 12.46 8.30
CA ILE A 176 5.08 12.72 7.93
C ILE A 176 4.90 14.16 7.47
N ALA A 177 5.54 15.13 8.14
CA ALA A 177 5.45 16.53 7.78
C ALA A 177 6.10 16.79 6.42
N ILE A 178 7.33 16.30 6.20
CA ILE A 178 8.04 16.42 4.91
C ILE A 178 7.19 15.84 3.77
N ALA A 179 6.58 14.68 3.97
CA ALA A 179 5.70 14.06 2.98
C ALA A 179 4.47 14.91 2.62
N TRP A 180 4.00 15.78 3.52
CA TRP A 180 2.83 16.63 3.32
C TRP A 180 3.19 18.04 2.88
N PHE A 181 4.47 18.40 2.83
CA PHE A 181 4.91 19.75 2.54
C PHE A 181 4.40 20.24 1.17
N ALA A 182 4.49 19.41 0.13
CA ALA A 182 4.05 19.78 -1.22
C ALA A 182 2.52 19.87 -1.39
N HIS A 183 1.76 19.04 -0.65
CA HIS A 183 0.31 18.93 -0.85
C HIS A 183 -0.51 19.71 0.17
N ARG A 184 0.00 19.93 1.39
CA ARG A 184 -0.70 20.58 2.51
C ARG A 184 0.26 21.33 3.46
N PRO A 185 0.80 22.49 3.06
CA PRO A 185 1.86 23.19 3.78
C PRO A 185 1.49 23.59 5.22
N MET A 186 0.24 24.00 5.47
CA MET A 186 -0.21 24.38 6.82
C MET A 186 -0.14 23.22 7.83
N MET A 187 -0.56 22.02 7.42
CA MET A 187 -0.50 20.83 8.29
C MET A 187 0.94 20.34 8.48
N SER A 188 1.79 20.52 7.47
CA SER A 188 3.23 20.23 7.60
C SER A 188 3.87 21.14 8.65
N LEU A 189 3.57 22.44 8.62
CA LEU A 189 4.20 23.40 9.52
C LEU A 189 3.84 23.15 10.99
N THR A 190 2.57 22.82 11.29
CA THR A 190 2.15 22.50 12.65
C THR A 190 2.82 21.23 13.17
N LEU A 191 2.95 20.19 12.33
CA LEU A 191 3.64 18.96 12.70
C LEU A 191 5.15 19.18 12.95
N LEU A 192 5.81 20.00 12.13
CA LEU A 192 7.22 20.38 12.35
C LEU A 192 7.39 21.17 13.65
N ALA A 193 6.48 22.11 13.95
CA ALA A 193 6.52 22.86 15.20
C ALA A 193 6.38 21.94 16.42
N ILE A 194 5.51 20.93 16.37
CA ILE A 194 5.37 19.93 17.42
C ILE A 194 6.65 19.11 17.57
N ALA A 195 7.22 18.60 16.47
CA ALA A 195 8.47 17.83 16.50
C ALA A 195 9.65 18.65 17.04
N ALA A 196 9.76 19.92 16.65
CA ALA A 196 10.75 20.85 17.16
C ALA A 196 10.54 21.14 18.66
N GLY A 197 9.30 21.30 19.10
CA GLY A 197 8.95 21.49 20.51
C GLY A 197 9.37 20.30 21.39
N ILE A 198 9.06 19.07 20.95
CA ILE A 198 9.48 17.84 21.65
C ILE A 198 11.01 17.75 21.72
N SER A 199 11.69 18.07 20.62
CA SER A 199 13.16 18.06 20.57
C SER A 199 13.78 19.11 21.51
N PHE A 200 13.19 20.31 21.55
CA PHE A 200 13.67 21.42 22.36
C PHE A 200 13.49 21.17 23.86
N THR A 201 12.33 20.65 24.29
CA THR A 201 12.10 20.30 25.70
C THR A 201 13.00 19.14 26.15
N GLY A 202 13.22 18.15 25.29
CA GLY A 202 14.20 17.10 25.54
C GLY A 202 15.62 17.66 25.71
N TYR A 203 16.04 18.56 24.82
CA TYR A 203 17.36 19.20 24.88
C TYR A 203 17.54 20.09 26.11
N SER A 204 16.54 20.91 26.46
CA SER A 204 16.62 21.84 27.59
C SER A 204 16.67 21.11 28.94
N SER A 205 15.95 19.99 29.07
CA SER A 205 16.02 19.13 30.25
C SER A 205 17.41 18.52 30.45
N LEU A 206 18.02 17.99 29.37
CA LEU A 206 19.39 17.47 29.39
C LEU A 206 20.44 18.55 29.76
N ARG A 207 20.22 19.79 29.31
CA ARG A 207 21.10 20.93 29.63
C ARG A 207 20.96 21.38 31.09
N SER A 208 19.74 21.40 31.63
CA SER A 208 19.47 21.76 33.03
C SER A 208 20.17 20.80 34.00
N SER A 209 20.11 19.49 33.75
CA SER A 209 20.77 18.48 34.58
C SER A 209 22.31 18.60 34.57
N ARG A 210 22.91 19.03 33.45
CA ARG A 210 24.35 19.32 33.36
C ARG A 210 24.76 20.56 34.15
N GLY A 211 23.90 21.58 34.23
CA GLY A 211 24.16 22.79 35.01
C GLY A 211 24.06 22.58 36.53
N ALA A 212 23.20 21.65 36.98
CA ALA A 212 23.07 21.32 38.40
C ALA A 212 24.29 20.55 38.95
N SER A 213 24.93 19.71 38.13
CA SER A 213 26.11 18.93 38.54
C SER A 213 27.38 19.77 38.75
N TYR A 214 27.45 21.00 38.22
CA TYR A 214 28.61 21.89 38.37
C TYR A 214 28.56 22.78 39.62
N LYS A 215 27.41 22.83 40.31
CA LYS A 215 27.20 23.62 41.55
C LYS A 215 27.35 22.79 42.84
N GLY A 216 27.67 21.51 42.72
CA GLY A 216 27.77 20.56 43.85
C GLY A 216 29.18 20.05 44.15
N ILE A 217 30.23 20.70 43.61
CA ILE A 217 31.64 20.50 44.00
C ILE A 217 32.12 21.76 44.71
#